data_AF-A0A8V0Z671-F1
#
_entry.id   AF-A0A8V0Z671-F1
#
_cell.length_a   1.000
_cell.length_b   1.000
_cell.length_c   1.000
_cell.angle_alpha   90.00
_cell.angle_beta   90.00
_cell.angle_gamma   90.00
#
_symmetry.space_group_name_H-M   'P 1'
#
loop_
_entity.id
_entity.type
_entity.pdbx_description
1 polymer ?
#
loop_
_entity_poly.entity_id
_entity_poly.type
_entity_poly.pdbx_seq_one_letter_code
_entity_poly.pdbx_strand_id
1 'polypeptide(L)'
;MGSEGERGPALGGCDPPALRRDCQHRIFVNRSLALEKIKCFGFDMDYTLAMYKSPAYEELCFRLLLEHLVSIGYPHEILAYNYDPTFPTRGLVFDALYGNLLKVDSHGNLLVCAHGFRFLRGAEILHYYPNKFIQRDDMKRFHILNTLFNLTETHLYACLVDFFSNCPRYVSCDTGYRHGNLFMSFRSMFQDVREAMDQVHLSGCLKEKTLENVEKYVVKDPRVPLLLSRMREVGKVFLATNSDYNYTDAIMSYLFDFSDGDKTGTPPRPWRSYFDLIVVDTRKPLFFAEGTVLRQVNTDTGKLRIGTYTGPLQHCAVYSGGSSDLVCDLLGVKGKDILYVGDHIFGDILKSKKRQGWRTFLVVPELAHELQVWTEKSELFEELRSLDLFLAELYQHLDSGSSERPDISSIKRRIQKVTHEMDMCYGKMGSLFRCGSRQTLFASQLMRYADLYAASFLNFLYYPFSYLFRAPSVLMAHESTVEHGPVDAGEGSTALELQLDQHSQSWGSPKTPVGRRKRTARPEPTAADPAVPVPSRHQALPLGPMAAEHPRSTVPFSTPTSCCRAALHPAAPSQLQHWELLWVGGGWCPNIPRSRGHCCSLLPAKSPSLSPALPLSIYKRHVNF
;
A
#
# COMPACT_ATOMS: atom_id res chain seq x y z
N MET A 1 59.76 11.79 -23.09
CA MET A 1 59.71 10.41 -22.57
C MET A 1 59.21 10.48 -21.14
N GLY A 2 58.21 9.68 -20.79
CA GLY A 2 57.69 9.58 -19.42
C GLY A 2 56.19 9.77 -19.35
N SER A 3 55.45 8.69 -19.63
CA SER A 3 54.00 8.53 -19.56
C SER A 3 53.51 8.36 -18.12
N GLU A 4 52.57 9.18 -17.68
CA GLU A 4 51.72 8.90 -16.52
C GLU A 4 50.37 8.37 -17.02
N GLY A 5 50.00 7.18 -16.55
CA GLY A 5 48.78 6.49 -16.92
C GLY A 5 47.58 6.97 -16.11
N GLU A 6 46.55 7.43 -16.82
CA GLU A 6 45.22 7.65 -16.27
C GLU A 6 44.56 6.30 -15.92
N ARG A 7 44.21 6.11 -14.64
CA ARG A 7 43.27 5.08 -14.20
C ARG A 7 41.86 5.55 -14.54
N GLY A 8 41.17 4.80 -15.40
CA GLY A 8 39.78 5.06 -15.77
C GLY A 8 38.80 4.93 -14.58
N PRO A 9 37.66 5.64 -14.62
CA PRO A 9 36.67 5.57 -13.55
C PRO A 9 35.91 4.23 -13.61
N ALA A 10 35.75 3.62 -12.43
CA ALA A 10 35.00 2.40 -12.22
C ALA A 10 33.51 2.59 -12.57
N LEU A 11 32.93 1.51 -13.11
CA LEU A 11 31.56 1.38 -13.60
C LEU A 11 30.50 1.68 -12.53
N GLY A 12 30.10 2.94 -12.42
CA GLY A 12 28.83 3.37 -11.84
C GLY A 12 27.86 3.67 -12.96
N GLY A 13 26.84 2.84 -13.16
CA GLY A 13 25.79 3.07 -14.15
C GLY A 13 25.08 4.40 -13.91
N CYS A 14 25.45 5.43 -14.69
CA CYS A 14 24.75 6.70 -14.74
C CYS A 14 24.54 7.08 -16.20
N ASP A 15 23.29 7.01 -16.65
CA ASP A 15 22.87 7.61 -17.92
C ASP A 15 23.32 9.08 -18.02
N PRO A 16 23.70 9.57 -19.22
CA PRO A 16 24.30 10.88 -19.41
C PRO A 16 23.41 12.05 -18.90
N PRO A 17 24.01 13.16 -18.40
CA PRO A 17 23.28 14.24 -17.73
C PRO A 17 22.21 14.95 -18.56
N ALA A 18 22.35 14.95 -19.89
CA ALA A 18 21.53 15.76 -20.81
C ALA A 18 20.08 15.26 -21.00
N LEU A 19 19.71 14.07 -20.48
CA LEU A 19 18.37 13.49 -20.63
C LEU A 19 17.55 13.45 -19.33
N ARG A 20 18.08 13.97 -18.22
CA ARG A 20 17.44 13.84 -16.91
C ARG A 20 16.35 14.90 -16.73
N ARG A 21 15.09 14.45 -16.76
CA ARG A 21 13.95 15.24 -16.25
C ARG A 21 14.23 15.61 -14.79
N ASP A 22 13.78 16.79 -14.39
CA ASP A 22 13.77 17.23 -12.99
C ASP A 22 13.20 16.12 -12.10
N CYS A 23 13.90 15.83 -10.99
CA CYS A 23 13.54 14.78 -10.05
C CYS A 23 12.12 14.94 -9.49
N GLN A 24 11.64 16.19 -9.33
CA GLN A 24 10.29 16.49 -8.85
C GLN A 24 9.20 16.06 -9.84
N HIS A 25 9.51 16.09 -11.15
CA HIS A 25 8.60 15.74 -12.24
C HIS A 25 8.80 14.30 -12.76
N ARG A 26 9.65 13.51 -12.10
CA ARG A 26 10.00 12.16 -12.53
C ARG A 26 8.99 11.12 -12.05
N ILE A 27 8.78 10.08 -12.86
CA ILE A 27 8.17 8.82 -12.43
C ILE A 27 9.31 7.84 -12.23
N PHE A 28 9.41 7.30 -11.02
CA PHE A 28 10.41 6.30 -10.66
C PHE A 28 9.87 4.89 -10.93
N VAL A 29 10.77 3.97 -11.27
CA VAL A 29 10.43 2.68 -11.87
C VAL A 29 11.08 1.55 -11.07
N ASN A 30 10.26 0.70 -10.44
CA ASN A 30 10.73 -0.53 -9.80
C ASN A 30 10.62 -1.73 -10.75
N ARG A 31 9.62 -1.74 -11.65
CA ARG A 31 9.41 -2.78 -12.65
C ARG A 31 9.02 -2.19 -13.98
N SER A 32 9.63 -2.69 -15.05
CA SER A 32 9.38 -2.18 -16.41
C SER A 32 7.90 -2.23 -16.79
N LEU A 33 7.40 -1.16 -17.39
CA LEU A 33 6.01 -0.98 -17.76
C LEU A 33 5.93 -0.30 -19.13
N ALA A 34 5.40 -1.01 -20.13
CA ALA A 34 5.05 -0.44 -21.41
C ALA A 34 3.68 0.23 -21.30
N LEU A 35 3.65 1.57 -21.32
CA LEU A 35 2.42 2.33 -21.09
C LEU A 35 1.38 2.10 -22.19
N GLU A 36 1.83 1.82 -23.42
CA GLU A 36 0.99 1.47 -24.57
C GLU A 36 0.10 0.23 -24.34
N LYS A 37 0.54 -0.68 -23.46
CA LYS A 37 -0.21 -1.89 -23.11
C LYS A 37 -1.32 -1.63 -22.10
N ILE A 38 -1.29 -0.49 -21.40
CA ILE A 38 -2.34 -0.10 -20.46
C ILE A 38 -3.58 0.31 -21.27
N LYS A 39 -4.72 -0.31 -20.97
CA LYS A 39 -6.01 -0.01 -21.59
C LYS A 39 -6.96 0.69 -20.63
N CYS A 40 -6.64 0.69 -19.33
CA CYS A 40 -7.47 1.28 -18.31
C CYS A 40 -6.65 1.92 -17.18
N PHE A 41 -6.99 3.16 -16.83
CA PHE A 41 -6.39 3.93 -15.75
C PHE A 41 -7.39 4.03 -14.61
N GLY A 42 -7.05 3.48 -13.45
CA GLY A 42 -7.88 3.55 -12.26
C GLY A 42 -7.29 4.46 -11.21
N PHE A 43 -8.13 5.22 -10.51
CA PHE A 43 -7.70 6.16 -9.49
C PHE A 43 -8.41 5.91 -8.16
N ASP A 44 -7.69 6.09 -7.06
CA ASP A 44 -8.28 6.53 -5.79
C ASP A 44 -8.50 8.04 -5.78
N MET A 45 -9.31 8.53 -4.84
CA MET A 45 -9.60 9.95 -4.66
C MET A 45 -8.70 10.58 -3.60
N ASP A 46 -8.91 10.25 -2.33
CA ASP A 46 -8.26 10.87 -1.18
C ASP A 46 -6.74 10.64 -1.20
N TYR A 47 -5.94 11.70 -0.99
CA TYR A 47 -4.48 11.68 -1.11
C TYR A 47 -3.93 11.13 -2.45
N THR A 48 -4.76 11.01 -3.47
CA THR A 48 -4.37 10.61 -4.82
C THR A 48 -4.75 11.70 -5.82
N LEU A 49 -6.04 11.82 -6.16
CA LEU A 49 -6.57 12.94 -6.95
C LEU A 49 -6.75 14.20 -6.10
N ALA A 50 -7.34 14.03 -4.91
CA ALA A 50 -7.59 15.07 -3.93
C ALA A 50 -6.45 15.11 -2.91
N MET A 51 -5.44 15.95 -3.17
CA MET A 51 -4.33 16.10 -2.26
C MET A 51 -4.67 17.10 -1.15
N TYR A 52 -4.68 16.64 0.09
CA TYR A 52 -4.91 17.52 1.24
C TYR A 52 -3.66 18.33 1.58
N LYS A 53 -3.84 19.59 1.98
CA LYS A 53 -2.77 20.53 2.31
C LYS A 53 -2.24 20.26 3.71
N SER A 54 -0.94 19.94 3.78
CA SER A 54 -0.20 19.76 5.04
C SER A 54 0.41 21.09 5.53
N PRO A 55 0.41 21.39 6.85
CA PRO A 55 -0.16 20.60 7.95
C PRO A 55 -1.63 20.93 8.26
N ALA A 56 -2.27 21.82 7.50
CA ALA A 56 -3.59 22.37 7.83
C ALA A 56 -4.69 21.30 7.99
N TYR A 57 -4.67 20.26 7.15
CA TYR A 57 -5.66 19.19 7.23
C TYR A 57 -5.41 18.26 8.42
N GLU A 58 -4.15 17.90 8.68
CA GLU A 58 -3.74 17.10 9.82
C GLU A 58 -4.05 17.82 11.14
N GLU A 59 -3.84 19.14 11.22
CA GLU A 59 -4.20 19.98 12.37
C GLU A 59 -5.72 20.00 12.63
N LEU A 60 -6.53 20.13 11.57
CA LEU A 60 -7.99 20.04 11.68
C LEU A 60 -8.40 18.69 12.26
N CYS A 61 -7.88 17.60 11.71
CA CYS A 61 -8.17 16.25 12.16
C CYS A 61 -7.71 16.05 13.62
N PHE A 62 -6.52 16.54 13.98
CA PHE A 62 -5.95 16.42 15.32
C PHE A 62 -6.83 17.09 16.37
N ARG A 63 -7.29 18.31 16.10
CA ARG A 63 -8.17 19.04 17.00
C ARG A 63 -9.50 18.31 17.21
N LEU A 64 -10.12 17.82 16.12
CA LEU A 64 -11.38 17.07 16.20
C LEU A 64 -11.24 15.76 16.99
N LEU A 65 -10.10 15.07 16.85
CA LEU A 65 -9.80 13.88 17.63
C LEU A 65 -9.66 14.19 19.13
N LEU A 66 -8.90 15.24 19.49
CA LEU A 66 -8.77 15.66 20.89
C LEU A 66 -10.12 16.04 21.49
N GLU A 67 -10.92 16.82 20.77
CA GLU A 67 -12.28 17.19 21.18
C GLU A 67 -13.16 15.95 21.41
N HIS A 68 -13.10 14.97 20.51
CA HIS A 68 -13.86 13.74 20.64
C HIS A 68 -13.39 12.89 21.83
N LEU A 69 -12.08 12.70 22.00
CA LEU A 69 -11.53 11.95 23.14
C LEU A 69 -11.96 12.57 24.48
N VAL A 70 -11.91 13.90 24.61
CA VAL A 70 -12.40 14.58 25.82
C VAL A 70 -13.90 14.38 25.99
N SER A 71 -14.68 14.42 24.92
CA SER A 71 -16.14 14.20 24.99
C SER A 71 -16.52 12.81 25.51
N ILE A 72 -15.68 11.79 25.30
CA ILE A 72 -15.89 10.42 25.81
C ILE A 72 -15.23 10.16 27.17
N GLY A 73 -14.57 11.17 27.76
CA GLY A 73 -14.08 11.11 29.14
C GLY A 73 -12.56 11.18 29.32
N TYR A 74 -11.77 11.43 28.26
CA TYR A 74 -10.35 11.71 28.44
C TYR A 74 -10.13 13.05 29.19
N PRO A 75 -8.98 13.22 29.88
CA PRO A 75 -8.68 14.42 30.64
C PRO A 75 -8.64 15.68 29.76
N HIS A 76 -9.23 16.79 30.22
CA HIS A 76 -9.36 18.01 29.42
C HIS A 76 -8.01 18.65 29.07
N GLU A 77 -6.98 18.36 29.85
CA GLU A 77 -5.62 18.87 29.65
C GLU A 77 -5.03 18.46 28.30
N ILE A 78 -5.52 17.37 27.67
CA ILE A 78 -5.03 16.97 26.34
C ILE A 78 -5.39 17.99 25.23
N LEU A 79 -6.39 18.84 25.45
CA LEU A 79 -6.76 19.91 24.50
C LEU A 79 -5.66 20.98 24.36
N ALA A 80 -4.68 21.02 25.26
CA ALA A 80 -3.54 21.92 25.17
C ALA A 80 -2.50 21.47 24.12
N TYR A 81 -2.56 20.22 23.64
CA TYR A 81 -1.65 19.77 22.59
C TYR A 81 -2.02 20.39 21.24
N ASN A 82 -0.98 20.82 20.52
CA ASN A 82 -1.07 21.20 19.11
C ASN A 82 -0.43 20.12 18.25
N TYR A 83 -0.88 19.98 17.01
CA TYR A 83 -0.24 19.05 16.07
C TYR A 83 1.16 19.54 15.70
N ASP A 84 2.16 18.66 15.80
CA ASP A 84 3.53 18.94 15.38
C ASP A 84 3.88 18.07 14.16
N PRO A 85 3.91 18.62 12.93
CA PRO A 85 4.22 17.86 11.72
C PRO A 85 5.66 17.37 11.68
N THR A 86 6.56 17.87 12.55
CA THR A 86 7.97 17.45 12.56
C THR A 86 8.19 16.12 13.28
N PHE A 87 7.20 15.62 14.03
CA PHE A 87 7.30 14.38 14.78
C PHE A 87 6.94 13.13 13.96
N PRO A 88 5.72 12.99 13.41
CA PRO A 88 5.28 11.73 12.80
C PRO A 88 5.92 11.53 11.42
N THR A 89 6.38 10.31 11.16
CA THR A 89 6.68 9.81 9.81
C THR A 89 5.71 8.69 9.49
N ARG A 90 5.22 8.61 8.25
CA ARG A 90 4.31 7.54 7.84
C ARG A 90 5.00 6.16 7.86
N GLY A 91 4.22 5.11 8.08
CA GLY A 91 4.70 3.71 8.09
C GLY A 91 5.30 3.24 9.42
N LEU A 92 5.14 4.02 10.49
CA LEU A 92 5.49 3.59 11.85
C LEU A 92 4.57 2.46 12.32
N VAL A 93 5.03 1.74 13.34
CA VAL A 93 4.31 0.63 13.98
C VAL A 93 4.03 1.00 15.42
N PHE A 94 2.77 1.02 15.82
CA PHE A 94 2.39 1.15 17.22
C PHE A 94 2.38 -0.24 17.90
N ASP A 95 3.08 -0.38 19.01
CA ASP A 95 3.05 -1.57 19.87
C ASP A 95 1.98 -1.42 20.95
N ALA A 96 0.83 -2.07 20.76
CA ALA A 96 -0.29 -2.03 21.70
C ALA A 96 -0.01 -2.68 23.06
N LEU A 97 1.11 -3.41 23.22
CA LEU A 97 1.49 -3.97 24.51
C LEU A 97 2.26 -2.96 25.37
N TYR A 98 3.18 -2.20 24.78
CA TYR A 98 4.13 -1.35 25.51
C TYR A 98 3.99 0.16 25.21
N GLY A 99 3.07 0.55 24.33
CA GLY A 99 2.81 1.96 24.04
C GLY A 99 3.94 2.66 23.28
N ASN A 100 4.76 1.88 22.54
CA ASN A 100 5.90 2.41 21.81
C ASN A 100 5.55 2.63 20.33
N LEU A 101 6.05 3.72 19.76
CA LEU A 101 6.12 3.92 18.32
C LEU A 101 7.45 3.39 17.80
N LEU A 102 7.38 2.49 16.83
CA LEU A 102 8.51 1.76 16.28
C LEU A 102 8.69 2.08 14.80
N LYS A 103 9.91 2.40 14.40
CA LYS A 103 10.34 2.38 13.01
C LYS A 103 11.11 1.08 12.78
N VAL A 104 10.70 0.31 11.78
CA VAL A 104 11.25 -1.03 11.54
C VAL A 104 11.65 -1.24 10.08
N ASP A 105 12.58 -2.17 9.86
CA ASP A 105 12.91 -2.65 8.52
C ASP A 105 11.94 -3.74 8.02
N SER A 106 12.19 -4.27 6.82
CA SER A 106 11.37 -5.31 6.18
C SER A 106 11.31 -6.64 6.97
N HIS A 107 12.32 -6.88 7.82
CA HIS A 107 12.43 -8.07 8.65
C HIS A 107 11.85 -7.86 10.04
N GLY A 108 11.37 -6.66 10.39
CA GLY A 108 10.84 -6.36 11.72
C GLY A 108 11.92 -5.99 12.74
N ASN A 109 13.16 -5.74 12.30
CA ASN A 109 14.19 -5.24 13.20
C ASN A 109 13.94 -3.76 13.51
N LEU A 110 14.20 -3.37 14.75
CA LEU A 110 14.05 -1.99 15.21
C LEU A 110 15.13 -1.08 14.60
N LEU A 111 14.68 0.07 14.09
CA LEU A 111 15.48 1.20 13.65
C LEU A 111 15.39 2.34 14.67
N VAL A 112 14.16 2.70 15.05
CA VAL A 112 13.84 3.75 16.02
C VAL A 112 12.75 3.24 16.95
N CYS A 113 12.82 3.62 18.23
CA CYS A 113 11.80 3.33 19.24
C CYS A 113 11.55 4.57 20.08
N ALA A 114 10.31 5.04 20.14
CA ALA A 114 9.90 6.16 20.98
C ALA A 114 8.77 5.76 21.93
N HIS A 115 8.89 6.16 23.20
CA HIS A 115 7.84 6.05 24.20
C HIS A 115 7.36 7.46 24.54
N GLY A 116 6.19 7.84 24.03
CA GLY A 116 5.79 9.24 23.97
C GLY A 116 6.76 10.02 23.08
N PHE A 117 7.29 11.14 23.57
CA PHE A 117 8.34 11.90 22.89
C PHE A 117 9.77 11.47 23.25
N ARG A 118 9.93 10.44 24.10
CA ARG A 118 11.24 9.96 24.55
C ARG A 118 11.76 8.86 23.64
N PHE A 119 12.85 9.14 22.93
CA PHE A 119 13.55 8.15 22.10
C PHE A 119 14.39 7.21 22.96
N LEU A 120 14.04 5.93 22.95
CA LEU A 120 14.71 4.89 23.74
C LEU A 120 16.06 4.51 23.12
N ARG A 121 17.05 4.24 23.97
CA ARG A 121 18.40 3.82 23.53
C ARG A 121 18.66 2.34 23.81
N GLY A 122 19.79 1.83 23.31
CA GLY A 122 20.11 0.41 23.19
C GLY A 122 19.70 -0.49 24.39
N ALA A 123 20.09 -0.15 25.61
CA ALA A 123 19.78 -0.97 26.79
C ALA A 123 18.27 -0.97 27.12
N GLU A 124 17.59 0.16 26.95
CA GLU A 124 16.15 0.30 27.19
C GLU A 124 15.33 -0.43 26.13
N ILE A 125 15.77 -0.36 24.88
CA ILE A 125 15.15 -1.13 23.78
C ILE A 125 15.25 -2.64 24.08
N LEU A 126 16.39 -3.12 24.60
CA LEU A 126 16.57 -4.54 24.91
C LEU A 126 15.67 -5.03 26.05
N HIS A 127 15.24 -4.14 26.95
CA HIS A 127 14.27 -4.48 27.99
C HIS A 127 12.90 -4.85 27.37
N TYR A 128 12.41 -4.07 26.42
CA TYR A 128 11.12 -4.32 25.74
C TYR A 128 11.24 -5.34 24.60
N TYR A 129 12.35 -5.31 23.88
CA TYR A 129 12.61 -6.07 22.66
C TYR A 129 13.99 -6.73 22.74
N PRO A 130 14.12 -7.89 23.44
CA PRO A 130 15.42 -8.53 23.70
C PRO A 130 16.24 -8.85 22.44
N ASN A 131 15.57 -9.16 21.32
CA ASN A 131 16.21 -9.41 20.03
C ASN A 131 16.17 -8.21 19.08
N LYS A 132 15.83 -7.00 19.58
CA LYS A 132 15.58 -5.78 18.78
C LYS A 132 14.70 -6.06 17.54
N PHE A 133 13.69 -6.90 17.73
CA PHE A 133 12.87 -7.46 16.67
C PHE A 133 11.41 -7.56 17.10
N ILE A 134 10.50 -7.37 16.15
CA ILE A 134 9.07 -7.61 16.30
C ILE A 134 8.53 -8.57 15.25
N GLN A 135 7.54 -9.37 15.64
CA GLN A 135 6.76 -10.20 14.72
C GLN A 135 5.65 -9.35 14.10
N ARG A 136 5.97 -8.61 13.04
CA ARG A 136 5.03 -7.67 12.39
C ARG A 136 3.72 -8.29 11.89
N ASP A 137 3.68 -9.61 11.73
CA ASP A 137 2.48 -10.34 11.33
C ASP A 137 1.51 -10.59 12.51
N ASP A 138 1.95 -10.34 13.76
CA ASP A 138 1.07 -10.27 14.93
C ASP A 138 0.29 -8.94 14.93
N MET A 139 -0.69 -8.86 14.03
CA MET A 139 -1.56 -7.69 13.84
C MET A 139 -2.48 -7.43 15.04
N LYS A 140 -2.57 -8.36 16.02
CA LYS A 140 -3.28 -8.09 17.26
C LYS A 140 -2.47 -7.16 18.14
N ARG A 141 -1.14 -7.18 18.07
CA ARG A 141 -0.26 -6.35 18.89
C ARG A 141 0.30 -5.16 18.13
N PHE A 142 0.75 -5.38 16.90
CA PHE A 142 1.49 -4.38 16.12
C PHE A 142 0.60 -3.79 15.04
N HIS A 143 0.39 -2.48 15.10
CA HIS A 143 -0.47 -1.77 14.16
C HIS A 143 0.37 -0.84 13.28
N ILE A 144 0.37 -1.10 11.98
CA ILE A 144 1.16 -0.32 11.01
C ILE A 144 0.34 0.87 10.50
N LEU A 145 0.88 2.07 10.68
CA LEU A 145 0.25 3.36 10.39
C LEU A 145 0.64 3.81 8.95
N ASN A 146 -0.03 3.24 7.95
CA ASN A 146 0.41 3.28 6.54
C ASN A 146 -0.09 4.45 5.69
N THR A 147 -1.14 5.16 6.12
CA THR A 147 -1.78 6.24 5.33
C THR A 147 -1.41 7.61 5.89
N LEU A 148 -1.57 8.65 5.07
CA LEU A 148 -1.37 10.03 5.52
C LEU A 148 -2.40 10.44 6.60
N PHE A 149 -3.61 9.86 6.57
CA PHE A 149 -4.59 10.00 7.66
C PHE A 149 -4.04 9.53 9.02
N ASN A 150 -3.12 8.55 9.04
CA ASN A 150 -2.55 8.06 10.29
C ASN A 150 -1.48 8.98 10.89
N LEU A 151 -1.02 10.02 10.20
CA LEU A 151 -0.02 10.96 10.75
C LEU A 151 -0.55 11.65 12.02
N THR A 152 -1.82 12.05 11.98
CA THR A 152 -2.52 12.66 13.10
C THR A 152 -2.58 11.71 14.31
N GLU A 153 -2.99 10.46 14.09
CA GLU A 153 -3.06 9.43 15.15
C GLU A 153 -1.66 9.11 15.70
N THR A 154 -0.66 9.03 14.82
CA THR A 154 0.74 8.79 15.21
C THR A 154 1.22 9.83 16.21
N HIS A 155 0.98 11.11 15.92
CA HIS A 155 1.32 12.19 16.85
C HIS A 155 0.49 12.11 18.14
N LEU A 156 -0.81 11.83 18.02
CA LEU A 156 -1.71 11.72 19.18
C LEU A 156 -1.31 10.58 20.13
N TYR A 157 -0.90 9.42 19.61
CA TYR A 157 -0.38 8.34 20.45
C TYR A 157 0.84 8.79 21.26
N ALA A 158 1.76 9.54 20.65
CA ALA A 158 2.91 10.09 21.36
C ALA A 158 2.48 11.12 22.43
N CYS A 159 1.54 12.02 22.10
CA CYS A 159 0.98 12.97 23.06
C CYS A 159 0.35 12.28 24.26
N LEU A 160 -0.47 11.25 24.05
CA LEU A 160 -1.16 10.55 25.14
C LEU A 160 -0.16 9.79 26.03
N VAL A 161 0.76 9.04 25.43
CA VAL A 161 1.81 8.34 26.19
C VAL A 161 2.66 9.32 26.98
N ASP A 162 3.05 10.45 26.38
CA ASP A 162 3.79 11.51 27.08
C ASP A 162 2.97 12.14 28.23
N PHE A 163 1.71 12.50 27.97
CA PHE A 163 0.81 13.08 28.96
C PHE A 163 0.65 12.18 30.18
N PHE A 164 0.28 10.91 29.98
CA PHE A 164 0.03 10.00 31.09
C PHE A 164 1.32 9.60 31.82
N SER A 165 2.46 9.58 31.13
CA SER A 165 3.77 9.30 31.77
C SER A 165 4.23 10.44 32.68
N ASN A 166 3.89 11.68 32.35
CA ASN A 166 4.34 12.87 33.07
C ASN A 166 3.28 13.44 34.04
N CYS A 167 2.04 12.97 33.98
CA CYS A 167 0.98 13.43 34.85
C CYS A 167 1.03 12.69 36.21
N PRO A 168 1.24 13.39 37.34
CA PRO A 168 1.41 12.76 38.65
C PRO A 168 0.16 12.03 39.18
N ARG A 169 -1.00 12.21 38.52
CA ARG A 169 -2.23 11.48 38.84
C ARG A 169 -2.17 10.02 38.46
N TYR A 170 -1.30 9.65 37.52
CA TYR A 170 -1.24 8.31 36.95
C TYR A 170 0.05 7.61 37.36
N VAL A 171 -0.05 6.32 37.65
CA VAL A 171 1.11 5.47 37.91
C VAL A 171 1.40 4.65 36.66
N SER A 172 2.58 4.86 36.08
CA SER A 172 3.06 4.09 34.94
C SER A 172 3.25 2.62 35.30
N CYS A 173 2.72 1.75 34.45
CA CYS A 173 2.88 0.31 34.49
C CYS A 173 3.47 -0.15 33.15
N ASP A 174 4.03 -1.37 33.09
CA ASP A 174 4.67 -1.88 31.86
C ASP A 174 3.73 -1.89 30.64
N THR A 175 2.42 -2.02 30.86
CA THR A 175 1.41 -2.18 29.79
C THR A 175 0.33 -1.09 29.79
N GLY A 176 0.53 -0.01 30.54
CA GLY A 176 -0.40 1.12 30.55
C GLY A 176 -0.28 1.97 31.80
N TYR A 177 -1.38 2.61 32.19
CA TYR A 177 -1.43 3.55 33.31
C TYR A 177 -2.53 3.19 34.30
N ARG A 178 -2.27 3.46 35.59
CA ARG A 178 -3.23 3.24 36.67
C ARG A 178 -3.60 4.55 37.36
N HIS A 179 -4.90 4.76 37.59
CA HIS A 179 -5.42 5.84 38.41
C HIS A 179 -6.47 5.29 39.39
N GLY A 180 -6.10 5.17 40.67
CA GLY A 180 -6.94 4.48 41.66
C GLY A 180 -7.23 3.03 41.25
N ASN A 181 -8.51 2.69 41.10
CA ASN A 181 -8.97 1.36 40.66
C ASN A 181 -9.09 1.23 39.13
N LEU A 182 -8.83 2.29 38.37
CA LEU A 182 -8.90 2.28 36.91
C LEU A 182 -7.54 1.92 36.32
N PHE A 183 -7.52 0.97 35.41
CA PHE A 183 -6.35 0.61 34.62
C PHE A 183 -6.66 0.82 33.14
N MET A 184 -5.85 1.65 32.49
CA MET A 184 -5.94 1.93 31.06
C MET A 184 -4.72 1.36 30.37
N SER A 185 -4.93 0.30 29.60
CA SER A 185 -3.86 -0.34 28.82
C SER A 185 -3.50 0.49 27.58
N PHE A 186 -2.28 0.34 27.07
CA PHE A 186 -1.91 0.94 25.78
C PHE A 186 -2.78 0.43 24.62
N ARG A 187 -3.24 -0.83 24.71
CA ARG A 187 -4.18 -1.42 23.76
C ARG A 187 -5.54 -0.73 23.78
N SER A 188 -6.13 -0.53 24.95
CA SER A 188 -7.43 0.14 25.07
C SER A 188 -7.32 1.58 24.63
N MET A 189 -6.25 2.29 25.02
CA MET A 189 -5.99 3.65 24.54
C MET A 189 -5.82 3.71 23.01
N PHE A 190 -5.20 2.69 22.40
CA PHE A 190 -5.15 2.56 20.95
C PHE A 190 -6.53 2.38 20.32
N GLN A 191 -7.35 1.51 20.90
CA GLN A 191 -8.72 1.29 20.45
C GLN A 191 -9.55 2.58 20.54
N ASP A 192 -9.45 3.32 21.65
CA ASP A 192 -10.17 4.57 21.84
C ASP A 192 -9.80 5.62 20.77
N VAL A 193 -8.51 5.77 20.43
CA VAL A 193 -8.07 6.67 19.36
C VAL A 193 -8.53 6.21 17.98
N ARG A 194 -8.46 4.90 17.70
CA ARG A 194 -8.96 4.33 16.44
C ARG A 194 -10.46 4.57 16.27
N GLU A 195 -11.23 4.29 17.31
CA GLU A 195 -12.67 4.51 17.34
C GLU A 195 -13.00 6.00 17.23
N ALA A 196 -12.26 6.88 17.90
CA ALA A 196 -12.40 8.32 17.75
C ALA A 196 -12.18 8.77 16.30
N MET A 197 -11.16 8.24 15.63
CA MET A 197 -10.87 8.54 14.24
C MET A 197 -11.97 8.06 13.30
N ASP A 198 -12.47 6.84 13.53
CA ASP A 198 -13.59 6.31 12.76
C ASP A 198 -14.85 7.16 13.00
N GLN A 199 -15.13 7.59 14.23
CA GLN A 199 -16.26 8.49 14.55
C GLN A 199 -16.13 9.87 13.91
N VAL A 200 -14.93 10.46 13.90
CA VAL A 200 -14.68 11.75 13.22
C VAL A 200 -14.95 11.65 11.71
N HIS A 201 -14.65 10.50 11.09
CA HIS A 201 -14.98 10.24 9.68
C HIS A 201 -16.46 9.91 9.45
N LEU A 202 -17.09 9.12 10.33
CA LEU A 202 -18.46 8.63 10.20
C LEU A 202 -19.52 9.67 10.56
N SER A 203 -19.27 10.49 11.59
CA SER A 203 -20.15 11.60 11.98
C SER A 203 -20.25 12.67 10.90
N GLY A 204 -19.28 12.70 9.97
CA GLY A 204 -19.22 13.68 8.89
C GLY A 204 -18.62 15.02 9.30
N CYS A 205 -18.29 15.24 10.57
CA CYS A 205 -17.83 16.56 11.05
C CYS A 205 -16.50 17.01 10.39
N LEU A 206 -15.56 16.08 10.15
CA LEU A 206 -14.33 16.37 9.41
C LEU A 206 -14.63 16.76 7.96
N LYS A 207 -15.53 16.02 7.31
CA LYS A 207 -15.94 16.27 5.92
C LYS A 207 -16.64 17.62 5.81
N GLU A 208 -17.59 17.91 6.69
CA GLU A 208 -18.31 19.19 6.76
C GLU A 208 -17.34 20.37 6.88
N LYS A 209 -16.44 20.35 7.88
CA LYS A 209 -15.43 21.40 8.07
C LYS A 209 -14.44 21.52 6.91
N THR A 210 -14.15 20.42 6.23
CA THR A 210 -13.33 20.43 5.02
C THR A 210 -14.07 21.15 3.89
N LEU A 211 -15.37 20.87 3.73
CA LEU A 211 -16.22 21.46 2.69
C LEU A 211 -16.58 22.93 2.95
N GLU A 212 -16.62 23.37 4.20
CA GLU A 212 -16.79 24.78 4.57
C GLU A 212 -15.63 25.66 4.06
N ASN A 213 -14.43 25.08 3.87
CA ASN A 213 -13.26 25.81 3.38
C ASN A 213 -12.33 24.89 2.56
N VAL A 214 -12.83 24.41 1.42
CA VAL A 214 -12.10 23.44 0.58
C VAL A 214 -10.76 24.01 0.11
N GLU A 215 -10.68 25.31 -0.19
CA GLU A 215 -9.43 25.94 -0.62
C GLU A 215 -8.33 25.90 0.42
N LYS A 216 -8.66 25.98 1.71
CA LYS A 216 -7.67 25.84 2.78
C LYS A 216 -7.11 24.42 2.87
N TYR A 217 -7.92 23.42 2.53
CA TYR A 217 -7.63 22.03 2.84
C TYR A 217 -7.24 21.16 1.65
N VAL A 218 -7.62 21.52 0.43
CA VAL A 218 -7.41 20.70 -0.77
C VAL A 218 -6.60 21.47 -1.80
N VAL A 219 -5.58 20.82 -2.36
CA VAL A 219 -4.80 21.34 -3.48
C VAL A 219 -5.64 21.21 -4.75
N LYS A 220 -5.81 22.34 -5.46
CA LYS A 220 -6.50 22.41 -6.74
C LYS A 220 -5.49 22.65 -7.85
N ASP A 221 -5.48 21.80 -8.86
CA ASP A 221 -4.52 21.85 -9.96
C ASP A 221 -5.22 21.70 -11.32
N PRO A 222 -5.15 22.70 -12.22
CA PRO A 222 -5.80 22.68 -13.54
C PRO A 222 -5.24 21.61 -14.48
N ARG A 223 -4.14 20.96 -14.11
CA ARG A 223 -3.55 19.85 -14.87
C ARG A 223 -4.29 18.53 -14.65
N VAL A 224 -5.11 18.39 -13.60
CA VAL A 224 -5.88 17.16 -13.33
C VAL A 224 -6.87 16.86 -14.46
N PRO A 225 -7.77 17.78 -14.87
CA PRO A 225 -8.68 17.50 -15.98
C PRO A 225 -7.96 17.26 -17.31
N LEU A 226 -6.83 17.95 -17.53
CA LEU A 226 -6.00 17.77 -18.72
C LEU A 226 -5.45 16.34 -18.82
N LEU A 227 -4.87 15.82 -17.74
CA LEU A 227 -4.32 14.47 -17.71
C LEU A 227 -5.40 13.41 -17.92
N LEU A 228 -6.54 13.54 -17.23
CA LEU A 228 -7.64 12.57 -17.39
C LEU A 228 -8.23 12.60 -18.80
N SER A 229 -8.36 13.78 -19.42
CA SER A 229 -8.81 13.89 -20.82
C SER A 229 -7.87 13.13 -21.76
N ARG A 230 -6.57 13.35 -21.61
CA ARG A 230 -5.52 12.66 -22.38
C ARG A 230 -5.54 11.15 -22.16
N MET A 231 -5.77 10.68 -20.94
CA MET A 231 -5.90 9.24 -20.66
C MET A 231 -7.13 8.63 -21.33
N ARG A 232 -8.26 9.36 -21.39
CA ARG A 232 -9.47 8.91 -22.09
C ARG A 232 -9.33 8.80 -23.61
N GLU A 233 -8.41 9.54 -24.20
CA GLU A 233 -8.12 9.45 -25.65
C GLU A 233 -7.48 8.11 -26.02
N VAL A 234 -6.75 7.47 -25.10
CA VAL A 234 -5.99 6.24 -25.35
C VAL A 234 -6.52 5.00 -24.63
N GLY A 235 -7.41 5.17 -23.65
CA GLY A 235 -7.95 4.08 -22.84
C GLY A 235 -9.15 4.50 -22.01
N LYS A 236 -9.62 3.60 -21.15
CA LYS A 236 -10.72 3.86 -20.20
C LYS A 236 -10.18 4.45 -18.91
N VAL A 237 -10.96 5.28 -18.23
CA VAL A 237 -10.62 5.86 -16.92
C VAL A 237 -11.69 5.52 -15.90
N PHE A 238 -11.31 5.08 -14.70
CA PHE A 238 -12.27 4.82 -13.63
C PHE A 238 -11.82 5.37 -12.28
N LEU A 239 -12.82 5.68 -11.43
CA LEU A 239 -12.63 6.05 -10.04
C LEU A 239 -13.11 4.88 -9.16
N ALA A 240 -12.29 4.49 -8.17
CA ALA A 240 -12.63 3.50 -7.16
C ALA A 240 -12.15 4.01 -5.80
N THR A 241 -13.06 4.61 -5.03
CA THR A 241 -12.74 5.30 -3.77
C THR A 241 -13.49 4.71 -2.58
N ASN A 242 -12.91 4.82 -1.38
CA ASN A 242 -13.56 4.44 -0.12
C ASN A 242 -14.56 5.48 0.36
N SER A 243 -14.45 6.72 -0.11
CA SER A 243 -15.35 7.82 0.23
C SER A 243 -16.77 7.57 -0.29
N ASP A 244 -17.75 8.15 0.38
CA ASP A 244 -19.16 8.15 -0.05
C ASP A 244 -19.40 9.14 -1.19
N TYR A 245 -20.52 8.98 -1.89
CA TYR A 245 -20.83 9.80 -3.06
C TYR A 245 -20.93 11.30 -2.77
N ASN A 246 -21.54 11.73 -1.67
CA ASN A 246 -21.77 13.15 -1.43
C ASN A 246 -20.45 13.88 -1.22
N TYR A 247 -19.56 13.27 -0.45
CA TYR A 247 -18.22 13.81 -0.25
C TYR A 247 -17.40 13.78 -1.55
N THR A 248 -17.44 12.66 -2.28
CA THR A 248 -16.75 12.54 -3.58
C THR A 248 -17.25 13.58 -4.59
N ASP A 249 -18.56 13.79 -4.70
CA ASP A 249 -19.14 14.75 -5.64
C ASP A 249 -18.73 16.18 -5.30
N ALA A 250 -18.71 16.55 -4.02
CA ALA A 250 -18.28 17.88 -3.57
C ALA A 250 -16.79 18.15 -3.84
N ILE A 251 -15.91 17.21 -3.45
CA ILE A 251 -14.46 17.33 -3.65
C ILE A 251 -14.11 17.31 -5.14
N MET A 252 -14.68 16.38 -5.91
CA MET A 252 -14.41 16.28 -7.34
C MET A 252 -14.99 17.47 -8.12
N SER A 253 -16.13 18.02 -7.70
CA SER A 253 -16.64 19.26 -8.30
C SER A 253 -15.66 20.42 -8.06
N TYR A 254 -15.14 20.57 -6.83
CA TYR A 254 -14.13 21.57 -6.52
C TYR A 254 -12.86 21.39 -7.36
N LEU A 255 -12.34 20.16 -7.50
CA LEU A 255 -11.11 19.87 -8.26
C LEU A 255 -11.23 20.18 -9.76
N PHE A 256 -12.45 20.22 -10.31
CA PHE A 256 -12.71 20.42 -11.74
C PHE A 256 -13.31 21.79 -12.05
N ASP A 257 -13.61 22.58 -11.02
CA ASP A 257 -14.19 23.90 -11.15
C ASP A 257 -13.14 24.96 -11.53
N PHE A 258 -12.95 25.21 -12.81
CA PHE A 258 -12.05 26.26 -13.32
C PHE A 258 -12.80 27.37 -14.06
N SER A 259 -14.10 27.54 -13.80
CA SER A 259 -14.97 28.47 -14.54
C SER A 259 -14.53 29.93 -14.46
N ASP A 260 -13.83 30.33 -13.41
CA ASP A 260 -13.33 31.70 -13.24
C ASP A 260 -12.17 32.05 -14.21
N GLY A 261 -11.55 31.05 -14.85
CA GLY A 261 -10.41 31.23 -15.76
C GLY A 261 -10.77 31.16 -17.26
N ASP A 262 -11.91 30.59 -17.62
CA ASP A 262 -12.25 30.31 -19.01
C ASP A 262 -13.15 31.40 -19.62
N LYS A 263 -12.51 32.41 -20.21
CA LYS A 263 -13.19 33.49 -20.96
C LYS A 263 -13.78 33.03 -22.31
N THR A 264 -13.65 31.74 -22.67
CA THR A 264 -14.06 31.23 -23.99
C THR A 264 -15.53 30.81 -24.07
N GLY A 265 -16.27 30.87 -22.95
CA GLY A 265 -17.71 30.61 -22.93
C GLY A 265 -18.11 29.15 -23.13
N THR A 266 -17.15 28.20 -23.07
CA THR A 266 -17.49 26.77 -23.08
C THR A 266 -18.05 26.35 -21.71
N PRO A 267 -19.18 25.63 -21.66
CA PRO A 267 -19.77 25.22 -20.40
C PRO A 267 -18.83 24.25 -19.67
N PRO A 268 -18.64 24.41 -18.35
CA PRO A 268 -17.74 23.57 -17.59
C PRO A 268 -18.19 22.11 -17.68
N ARG A 269 -17.24 21.24 -18.06
CA ARG A 269 -17.47 19.81 -18.20
C ARG A 269 -17.59 19.18 -16.81
N PRO A 270 -18.68 18.46 -16.49
CA PRO A 270 -18.83 17.85 -15.17
C PRO A 270 -17.77 16.77 -14.94
N TRP A 271 -17.22 16.70 -13.72
CA TRP A 271 -16.13 15.77 -13.37
C TRP A 271 -16.46 14.31 -13.71
N ARG A 272 -17.73 13.90 -13.54
CA ARG A 272 -18.20 12.53 -13.83
C ARG A 272 -17.94 12.11 -15.27
N SER A 273 -17.96 13.04 -16.21
CA SER A 273 -17.74 12.75 -17.63
C SER A 273 -16.27 12.47 -17.99
N TYR A 274 -15.34 12.60 -17.04
CA TYR A 274 -13.94 12.20 -17.17
C TYR A 274 -13.71 10.73 -16.79
N PHE A 275 -14.76 10.02 -16.38
CA PHE A 275 -14.68 8.63 -15.95
C PHE A 275 -15.68 7.78 -16.74
N ASP A 276 -15.23 6.64 -17.25
CA ASP A 276 -16.06 5.63 -17.89
C ASP A 276 -16.77 4.75 -16.84
N LEU A 277 -16.21 4.66 -15.62
CA LEU A 277 -16.82 4.00 -14.47
C LEU A 277 -16.47 4.75 -13.17
N ILE A 278 -17.46 4.92 -12.29
CA ILE A 278 -17.29 5.55 -10.97
C ILE A 278 -17.83 4.60 -9.91
N VAL A 279 -16.99 4.20 -8.97
CA VAL A 279 -17.35 3.35 -7.84
C VAL A 279 -16.94 4.01 -6.53
N VAL A 280 -17.91 4.31 -5.68
CA VAL A 280 -17.74 4.83 -4.32
C VAL A 280 -17.92 3.72 -3.28
N ASP A 281 -17.67 4.00 -2.00
CA ASP A 281 -17.83 3.03 -0.90
C ASP A 281 -17.14 1.67 -1.13
N THR A 282 -15.99 1.67 -1.79
CA THR A 282 -15.35 0.41 -2.24
C THR A 282 -14.89 -0.50 -1.09
N ARG A 283 -14.63 0.06 0.09
CA ARG A 283 -14.13 -0.65 1.30
C ARG A 283 -12.84 -1.42 1.03
N LYS A 284 -11.90 -0.83 0.28
CA LYS A 284 -10.55 -1.36 0.11
C LYS A 284 -9.91 -1.60 1.49
N PRO A 285 -9.26 -2.77 1.72
CA PRO A 285 -8.83 -3.75 0.73
C PRO A 285 -9.85 -4.86 0.38
N LEU A 286 -11.01 -4.92 1.04
CA LEU A 286 -12.02 -5.97 0.81
C LEU A 286 -12.47 -6.00 -0.65
N PHE A 287 -12.51 -4.83 -1.30
CA PHE A 287 -12.77 -4.64 -2.72
C PHE A 287 -11.95 -5.56 -3.65
N PHE A 288 -10.67 -5.81 -3.33
CA PHE A 288 -9.77 -6.64 -4.13
C PHE A 288 -9.87 -8.14 -3.79
N ALA A 289 -10.75 -8.51 -2.88
CA ALA A 289 -11.06 -9.88 -2.49
C ALA A 289 -12.53 -10.18 -2.87
N GLU A 290 -13.36 -10.58 -1.92
CA GLU A 290 -14.79 -10.86 -2.14
C GLU A 290 -15.63 -9.62 -2.43
N GLY A 291 -15.16 -8.43 -2.03
CA GLY A 291 -15.88 -7.17 -2.20
C GLY A 291 -17.19 -7.11 -1.41
N THR A 292 -18.11 -6.29 -1.90
CA THR A 292 -19.45 -6.14 -1.33
C THR A 292 -20.50 -6.17 -2.45
N VAL A 293 -21.78 -6.16 -2.08
CA VAL A 293 -22.88 -6.08 -3.04
C VAL A 293 -22.79 -4.78 -3.85
N LEU A 294 -22.82 -4.89 -5.17
CA LEU A 294 -22.85 -3.71 -6.06
C LEU A 294 -24.22 -3.01 -5.99
N ARG A 295 -24.20 -1.72 -5.71
CA ARG A 295 -25.37 -0.84 -5.67
C ARG A 295 -25.22 0.29 -6.68
N GLN A 296 -26.34 0.92 -7.04
CA GLN A 296 -26.34 2.14 -7.85
C GLN A 296 -26.70 3.34 -6.97
N VAL A 297 -25.98 4.45 -7.13
CA VAL A 297 -26.26 5.70 -6.41
C VAL A 297 -27.30 6.52 -7.18
N ASN A 298 -28.28 7.07 -6.47
CA ASN A 298 -29.13 8.14 -6.99
C ASN A 298 -28.35 9.46 -6.83
N THR A 299 -27.80 9.97 -7.93
CA THR A 299 -26.93 11.15 -7.93
C THR A 299 -27.63 12.46 -7.53
N ASP A 300 -28.97 12.51 -7.59
CA ASP A 300 -29.73 13.70 -7.20
C ASP A 300 -29.93 13.78 -5.68
N THR A 301 -29.91 12.63 -5.00
CA THR A 301 -30.16 12.53 -3.55
C THR A 301 -28.95 12.05 -2.75
N GLY A 302 -27.93 11.53 -3.42
CA GLY A 302 -26.78 10.85 -2.84
C GLY A 302 -27.05 9.49 -2.21
N LYS A 303 -28.32 9.03 -2.20
CA LYS A 303 -28.71 7.77 -1.56
C LYS A 303 -28.54 6.58 -2.49
N LEU A 304 -28.30 5.40 -1.90
CA LEU A 304 -28.26 4.15 -2.64
C LEU A 304 -29.66 3.74 -3.10
N ARG A 305 -29.79 3.34 -4.36
CA ARG A 305 -30.99 2.67 -4.86
C ARG A 305 -31.13 1.31 -4.18
N ILE A 306 -32.37 0.90 -3.92
CA ILE A 306 -32.68 -0.38 -3.28
C ILE A 306 -32.40 -1.53 -4.26
N GLY A 307 -31.73 -2.57 -3.77
CA GLY A 307 -31.44 -3.79 -4.52
C GLY A 307 -30.04 -3.83 -5.13
N THR A 308 -29.59 -5.02 -5.50
CA THR A 308 -28.32 -5.24 -6.20
C THR A 308 -28.45 -4.75 -7.65
N TYR A 309 -27.46 -4.00 -8.13
CA TYR A 309 -27.44 -3.58 -9.52
C TYR A 309 -27.03 -4.75 -10.43
N THR A 310 -27.88 -5.10 -11.39
CA THR A 310 -27.65 -6.20 -12.37
C THR A 310 -27.70 -5.71 -13.82
N GLY A 311 -27.72 -4.40 -14.04
CA GLY A 311 -27.80 -3.80 -15.37
C GLY A 311 -26.44 -3.69 -16.07
N PRO A 312 -26.41 -3.27 -17.35
CA PRO A 312 -25.17 -2.96 -18.06
C PRO A 312 -24.53 -1.66 -17.55
N LEU A 313 -23.28 -1.39 -17.92
CA LEU A 313 -22.63 -0.11 -17.62
C LEU A 313 -23.40 1.06 -18.28
N GLN A 314 -23.84 2.02 -17.47
CA GLN A 314 -24.50 3.25 -17.91
C GLN A 314 -23.54 4.45 -17.87
N HIS A 315 -23.61 5.31 -18.88
CA HIS A 315 -22.79 6.51 -18.96
C HIS A 315 -23.09 7.46 -17.78
N CYS A 316 -22.04 7.98 -17.13
CA CYS A 316 -22.12 8.87 -15.95
C CYS A 316 -22.87 8.30 -14.74
N ALA A 317 -23.23 7.01 -14.75
CA ALA A 317 -23.79 6.35 -13.58
C ALA A 317 -22.71 6.14 -12.51
N VAL A 318 -23.14 6.18 -11.25
CA VAL A 318 -22.28 5.98 -10.10
C VAL A 318 -22.71 4.72 -9.36
N TYR A 319 -21.74 3.88 -9.05
CA TYR A 319 -21.91 2.64 -8.32
C TYR A 319 -21.33 2.75 -6.92
N SER A 320 -21.80 1.90 -6.01
CA SER A 320 -21.33 1.83 -4.63
C SER A 320 -21.02 0.38 -4.26
N GLY A 321 -19.91 0.16 -3.57
CA GLY A 321 -19.44 -1.17 -3.17
C GLY A 321 -18.86 -1.98 -4.32
N GLY A 322 -19.33 -3.22 -4.50
CA GLY A 322 -18.83 -4.12 -5.54
C GLY A 322 -17.45 -4.71 -5.23
N SER A 323 -16.77 -5.21 -6.27
CA SER A 323 -15.45 -5.81 -6.23
C SER A 323 -14.60 -5.39 -7.43
N SER A 324 -13.29 -5.64 -7.36
CA SER A 324 -12.38 -5.44 -8.48
C SER A 324 -12.73 -6.28 -9.72
N ASP A 325 -13.32 -7.46 -9.51
CA ASP A 325 -13.74 -8.35 -10.59
C ASP A 325 -14.89 -7.71 -11.38
N LEU A 326 -15.86 -7.12 -10.69
CA LEU A 326 -16.95 -6.37 -11.32
C LEU A 326 -16.44 -5.17 -12.12
N VAL A 327 -15.39 -4.48 -11.65
CA VAL A 327 -14.75 -3.42 -12.43
C VAL A 327 -14.15 -3.97 -13.72
N CYS A 328 -13.47 -5.11 -13.65
CA CYS A 328 -12.88 -5.77 -14.83
C CYS A 328 -13.97 -6.17 -15.83
N ASP A 329 -15.08 -6.74 -15.35
CA ASP A 329 -16.20 -7.18 -16.17
C ASP A 329 -16.92 -6.01 -16.85
N LEU A 330 -17.27 -4.96 -16.09
CA LEU A 330 -17.97 -3.78 -16.62
C LEU A 330 -17.12 -3.02 -17.65
N LEU A 331 -15.80 -2.98 -17.45
CA LEU A 331 -14.87 -2.31 -18.36
C LEU A 331 -14.33 -3.23 -19.44
N GLY A 332 -14.56 -4.55 -19.38
CA GLY A 332 -14.04 -5.53 -20.33
C GLY A 332 -12.52 -5.55 -20.41
N VAL A 333 -11.84 -5.48 -19.27
CA VAL A 333 -10.36 -5.43 -19.16
C VAL A 333 -9.85 -6.50 -18.21
N LYS A 334 -8.58 -6.89 -18.34
CA LYS A 334 -7.92 -7.82 -17.42
C LYS A 334 -6.90 -7.07 -16.55
N GLY A 335 -6.44 -7.73 -15.48
CA GLY A 335 -5.58 -7.07 -14.49
C GLY A 335 -4.34 -6.37 -15.07
N LYS A 336 -3.60 -7.01 -16.00
CA LYS A 336 -2.39 -6.39 -16.59
C LYS A 336 -2.69 -5.22 -17.54
N ASP A 337 -3.94 -5.05 -17.95
CA ASP A 337 -4.40 -3.93 -18.78
C ASP A 337 -4.72 -2.70 -17.92
N ILE A 338 -4.84 -2.89 -16.60
CA ILE A 338 -5.17 -1.84 -15.62
C ILE A 338 -3.90 -1.31 -14.97
N LEU A 339 -3.73 0.02 -14.99
CA LEU A 339 -2.83 0.75 -14.12
C LEU A 339 -3.65 1.44 -13.02
N TYR A 340 -3.55 0.94 -11.79
CA TYR A 340 -4.22 1.53 -10.63
C TYR A 340 -3.29 2.45 -9.87
N VAL A 341 -3.77 3.67 -9.64
CA VAL A 341 -3.08 4.80 -9.02
C VAL A 341 -3.70 5.04 -7.64
N GLY A 342 -2.90 4.95 -6.59
CA GLY A 342 -3.35 5.18 -5.21
C GLY A 342 -2.19 5.51 -4.27
N ASP A 343 -2.47 5.98 -3.06
CA ASP A 343 -1.49 6.35 -2.04
C ASP A 343 -1.35 5.28 -0.93
N HIS A 344 -2.37 4.43 -0.77
CA HIS A 344 -2.37 3.42 0.28
C HIS A 344 -1.57 2.18 -0.15
N ILE A 345 -0.31 2.09 0.31
CA ILE A 345 0.61 0.99 -0.03
C ILE A 345 0.02 -0.42 0.20
N PHE A 346 -0.78 -0.60 1.26
CA PHE A 346 -1.44 -1.87 1.53
C PHE A 346 -2.78 -2.00 0.80
N GLY A 347 -3.69 -1.04 1.04
CA GLY A 347 -5.07 -1.05 0.55
C GLY A 347 -5.18 -1.06 -0.97
N ASP A 348 -4.42 -0.20 -1.64
CA ASP A 348 -4.50 0.02 -3.09
C ASP A 348 -3.46 -0.80 -3.85
N ILE A 349 -2.21 -0.76 -3.39
CA ILE A 349 -1.07 -1.25 -4.19
C ILE A 349 -0.81 -2.73 -3.94
N LEU A 350 -0.53 -3.14 -2.70
CA LEU A 350 -0.20 -4.54 -2.38
C LEU A 350 -1.35 -5.47 -2.73
N LYS A 351 -2.58 -5.11 -2.39
CA LYS A 351 -3.76 -5.99 -2.56
C LYS A 351 -4.18 -6.11 -4.02
N SER A 352 -4.24 -5.02 -4.79
CA SER A 352 -4.49 -5.09 -6.23
C SER A 352 -3.40 -5.90 -6.95
N LYS A 353 -2.13 -5.73 -6.55
CA LYS A 353 -1.01 -6.47 -7.13
C LYS A 353 -1.10 -7.97 -6.84
N LYS A 354 -1.28 -8.36 -5.58
CA LYS A 354 -1.24 -9.77 -5.17
C LYS A 354 -2.50 -10.55 -5.53
N ARG A 355 -3.67 -9.92 -5.42
CA ARG A 355 -4.95 -10.61 -5.65
C ARG A 355 -5.33 -10.61 -7.13
N GLN A 356 -5.10 -9.50 -7.83
CA GLN A 356 -5.64 -9.26 -9.16
C GLN A 356 -4.57 -9.12 -10.26
N GLY A 357 -3.28 -9.05 -9.88
CA GLY A 357 -2.20 -8.89 -10.84
C GLY A 357 -2.21 -7.54 -11.57
N TRP A 358 -2.82 -6.52 -10.97
CA TRP A 358 -2.90 -5.17 -11.55
C TRP A 358 -1.52 -4.53 -11.68
N ARG A 359 -1.35 -3.63 -12.66
CA ARG A 359 -0.21 -2.72 -12.70
C ARG A 359 -0.46 -1.59 -11.70
N THR A 360 0.60 -1.13 -11.05
CA THR A 360 0.45 -0.28 -9.86
C THR A 360 1.32 0.97 -9.94
N PHE A 361 0.71 2.11 -9.61
CA PHE A 361 1.39 3.38 -9.40
C PHE A 361 1.11 3.87 -7.99
N LEU A 362 2.15 4.03 -7.18
CA LEU A 362 2.02 4.59 -5.84
C LEU A 362 2.28 6.10 -5.85
N VAL A 363 1.31 6.87 -5.39
CA VAL A 363 1.50 8.30 -5.06
C VAL A 363 2.13 8.40 -3.67
N VAL A 364 3.25 9.10 -3.55
CA VAL A 364 3.96 9.32 -2.28
C VAL A 364 4.18 10.82 -2.11
N PRO A 365 3.20 11.57 -1.58
CA PRO A 365 3.28 13.04 -1.52
C PRO A 365 4.54 13.57 -0.81
N GLU A 366 4.98 12.88 0.24
CA GLU A 366 6.17 13.24 1.01
C GLU A 366 7.47 13.17 0.17
N LEU A 367 7.44 12.44 -0.95
CA LEU A 367 8.60 12.27 -1.82
C LEU A 367 9.13 13.60 -2.35
N ALA A 368 8.27 14.60 -2.55
CA ALA A 368 8.70 15.92 -3.01
C ALA A 368 9.71 16.56 -2.03
N HIS A 369 9.40 16.54 -0.73
CA HIS A 369 10.29 17.04 0.32
C HIS A 369 11.48 16.09 0.55
N GLU A 370 11.25 14.77 0.56
CA GLU A 370 12.31 13.78 0.72
C GLU A 370 13.40 13.90 -0.35
N LEU A 371 13.03 14.15 -1.62
CA LEU A 371 13.97 14.34 -2.71
C LEU A 371 14.82 15.61 -2.53
N GLN A 372 14.21 16.69 -2.02
CA GLN A 372 14.93 17.92 -1.70
C GLN A 372 15.98 17.65 -0.63
N VAL A 373 15.57 17.10 0.52
CA VAL A 373 16.49 16.79 1.63
C VAL A 373 17.57 15.79 1.20
N TRP A 374 17.21 14.76 0.44
CA TRP A 374 18.15 13.77 -0.09
C TRP A 374 19.24 14.40 -0.96
N THR A 375 18.88 15.38 -1.79
CA THR A 375 19.83 16.08 -2.66
C THR A 375 20.71 17.03 -1.86
N GLU A 376 20.10 17.85 -0.99
CA GLU A 376 20.79 18.85 -0.17
C GLU A 376 21.71 18.23 0.90
N LYS A 377 21.40 17.03 1.40
CA LYS A 377 22.14 16.33 2.46
C LYS A 377 22.87 15.08 1.97
N SER A 378 23.11 14.99 0.66
CA SER A 378 23.79 13.86 0.03
C SER A 378 25.17 13.56 0.64
N GLU A 379 25.90 14.58 1.08
CA GLU A 379 27.21 14.45 1.75
C GLU A 379 27.16 13.54 2.99
N LEU A 380 26.10 13.61 3.80
CA LEU A 380 25.96 12.77 4.99
C LEU A 380 25.78 11.29 4.62
N PHE A 381 25.04 11.03 3.54
CA PHE A 381 24.85 9.67 3.05
C PHE A 381 26.13 9.11 2.41
N GLU A 382 26.87 9.95 1.70
CA GLU A 382 28.18 9.57 1.14
C GLU A 382 29.22 9.30 2.23
N GLU A 383 29.24 10.10 3.31
CA GLU A 383 30.05 9.82 4.48
C GLU A 383 29.67 8.47 5.11
N LEU A 384 28.38 8.20 5.28
CA LEU A 384 27.89 6.94 5.83
C LEU A 384 28.32 5.74 4.96
N ARG A 385 28.23 5.87 3.64
CA ARG A 385 28.69 4.86 2.68
C ARG A 385 30.19 4.63 2.77
N SER A 386 30.98 5.69 2.89
CA SER A 386 32.44 5.60 3.07
C SER A 386 32.81 4.90 4.37
N LEU A 387 32.12 5.19 5.47
CA LEU A 387 32.33 4.52 6.75
C LEU A 387 31.97 3.03 6.71
N ASP A 388 30.88 2.66 6.02
CA ASP A 388 30.49 1.26 5.83
C ASP A 388 31.52 0.49 4.97
N LEU A 389 32.09 1.13 3.93
CA LEU A 389 33.17 0.55 3.12
C LEU A 389 34.46 0.38 3.91
N PHE A 390 34.89 1.41 4.66
CA PHE A 390 36.08 1.34 5.51
C PHE A 390 35.94 0.25 6.58
N LEU A 391 34.74 0.06 7.12
CA LEU A 391 34.47 -1.05 8.03
C LEU A 391 34.64 -2.41 7.34
N ALA A 392 34.23 -2.55 6.08
CA ALA A 392 34.41 -3.79 5.32
C ALA A 392 35.89 -4.07 5.01
N GLU A 393 36.67 -3.06 4.64
CA GLU A 393 38.11 -3.18 4.37
C GLU A 393 38.89 -3.71 5.57
N LEU A 394 38.55 -3.28 6.80
CA LEU A 394 39.17 -3.79 8.03
C LEU A 394 39.01 -5.30 8.22
N TYR A 395 37.95 -5.90 7.66
CA TYR A 395 37.69 -7.33 7.74
C TYR A 395 38.11 -8.11 6.50
N GLN A 396 38.50 -7.44 5.40
CA GLN A 396 38.69 -8.08 4.10
C GLN A 396 39.78 -9.16 4.08
N HIS A 397 40.84 -8.98 4.85
CA HIS A 397 41.97 -9.91 4.90
C HIS A 397 41.94 -10.84 6.12
N LEU A 398 40.87 -10.78 6.91
CA LEU A 398 40.69 -11.67 8.05
C LEU A 398 40.00 -12.96 7.59
N ASP A 399 40.53 -14.08 8.05
CA ASP A 399 40.00 -15.41 7.79
C ASP A 399 39.55 -16.09 9.10
N SER A 400 39.06 -17.33 9.01
CA SER A 400 38.61 -18.09 10.19
C SER A 400 39.73 -18.41 11.19
N GLY A 401 41.00 -18.26 10.80
CA GLY A 401 42.16 -18.45 11.67
C GLY A 401 42.61 -17.17 12.38
N SER A 402 42.06 -16.02 12.00
CA SER A 402 42.45 -14.72 12.54
C SER A 402 41.96 -14.54 13.97
N SER A 403 42.88 -14.40 14.92
CA SER A 403 42.58 -14.16 16.34
C SER A 403 42.46 -12.68 16.70
N GLU A 404 43.02 -11.78 15.87
CA GLU A 404 42.96 -10.34 16.07
C GLU A 404 41.60 -9.79 15.63
N ARG A 405 40.96 -9.03 16.52
CA ARG A 405 39.69 -8.34 16.24
C ARG A 405 39.97 -6.85 16.10
N PRO A 406 39.76 -6.24 14.92
CA PRO A 406 39.95 -4.81 14.75
C PRO A 406 39.02 -4.03 15.68
N ASP A 407 39.52 -2.97 16.31
CA ASP A 407 38.69 -2.07 17.12
C ASP A 407 37.86 -1.17 16.19
N ILE A 408 36.56 -1.44 16.16
CA ILE A 408 35.58 -0.73 15.33
C ILE A 408 34.73 0.25 16.15
N SER A 409 35.06 0.48 17.41
CA SER A 409 34.25 1.29 18.34
C SER A 409 34.13 2.75 17.92
N SER A 410 35.20 3.34 17.38
CA SER A 410 35.22 4.72 16.85
C SER A 410 34.35 4.85 15.60
N ILE A 411 34.51 3.93 14.64
CA ILE A 411 33.76 3.89 13.38
C ILE A 411 32.27 3.69 13.65
N LYS A 412 31.90 2.74 14.52
CA LYS A 412 30.51 2.51 14.92
C LYS A 412 29.87 3.74 15.55
N ARG A 413 30.60 4.46 16.41
CA ARG A 413 30.11 5.72 17.00
C ARG A 413 29.93 6.80 15.94
N ARG A 414 30.83 6.89 14.95
CA ARG A 414 30.70 7.84 13.84
C ARG A 414 29.49 7.51 12.96
N ILE A 415 29.29 6.23 12.59
CA ILE A 415 28.12 5.75 11.86
C ILE A 415 26.82 6.12 12.58
N GLN A 416 26.74 5.90 13.89
CA GLN A 416 25.57 6.26 14.69
C GLN A 416 25.32 7.78 14.71
N LYS A 417 26.38 8.58 14.84
CA LYS A 417 26.29 10.04 14.83
C LYS A 417 25.79 10.56 13.47
N VAL A 418 26.42 10.14 12.38
CA VAL A 418 26.04 10.56 11.01
C VAL A 418 24.63 10.08 10.67
N THR A 419 24.26 8.86 11.07
CA THR A 419 22.88 8.35 10.92
C THR A 419 21.88 9.25 11.63
N HIS A 420 22.15 9.64 12.88
CA HIS A 420 21.27 10.52 13.62
C HIS A 420 21.16 11.92 12.99
N GLU A 421 22.28 12.53 12.61
CA GLU A 421 22.32 13.84 11.94
C GLU A 421 21.53 13.83 10.62
N MET A 422 21.71 12.78 9.82
CA MET A 422 20.98 12.60 8.56
C MET A 422 19.48 12.42 8.80
N ASP A 423 19.09 11.54 9.73
CA ASP A 423 17.69 11.27 10.01
C ASP A 423 16.96 12.53 10.52
N MET A 424 17.57 13.32 11.39
CA MET A 424 16.97 14.57 11.92
C MET A 424 16.71 15.63 10.84
N CYS A 425 17.35 15.55 9.67
CA CYS A 425 17.07 16.47 8.56
C CYS A 425 15.67 16.26 7.95
N TYR A 426 15.05 15.09 8.16
CA TYR A 426 13.71 14.76 7.66
C TYR A 426 12.60 15.01 8.70
N GLY A 427 12.96 15.02 9.98
CA GLY A 427 12.02 15.07 11.11
C GLY A 427 12.46 14.16 12.25
N LYS A 428 11.75 14.19 13.39
CA LYS A 428 12.14 13.47 14.61
C LYS A 428 12.10 11.94 14.43
N MET A 429 11.22 11.44 13.56
CA MET A 429 11.15 10.01 13.19
C MET A 429 11.94 9.68 11.91
N GLY A 430 12.65 10.64 11.33
CA GLY A 430 13.50 10.48 10.15
C GLY A 430 12.76 10.21 8.84
N SER A 431 13.52 9.87 7.78
CA SER A 431 12.98 9.63 6.43
C SER A 431 11.95 8.49 6.39
N LEU A 432 10.91 8.61 5.58
CA LEU A 432 9.96 7.56 5.25
C LEU A 432 10.66 6.29 4.74
N PHE A 433 11.79 6.44 4.06
CA PHE A 433 12.42 5.35 3.33
C PHE A 433 13.57 4.67 4.08
N ARG A 434 14.19 5.34 5.06
CA ARG A 434 15.40 4.81 5.72
C ARG A 434 15.66 5.37 7.11
N CYS A 435 16.59 4.71 7.79
CA CYS A 435 17.32 5.17 8.97
C CYS A 435 18.81 4.91 8.68
N GLY A 436 19.57 5.96 8.36
CA GLY A 436 20.93 5.78 7.86
C GLY A 436 20.98 4.92 6.59
N SER A 437 21.80 3.87 6.61
CA SER A 437 21.95 2.91 5.50
C SER A 437 20.86 1.83 5.46
N ARG A 438 19.99 1.75 6.48
CA ARG A 438 18.96 0.71 6.60
C ARG A 438 17.62 1.19 6.06
N GLN A 439 17.03 0.42 5.15
CA GLN A 439 15.71 0.72 4.58
C GLN A 439 14.57 0.37 5.53
N THR A 440 13.48 1.14 5.48
CA THR A 440 12.26 0.88 6.24
C THR A 440 11.42 -0.24 5.64
N LEU A 441 10.47 -0.76 6.42
CA LEU A 441 9.41 -1.62 5.94
C LEU A 441 8.64 -0.98 4.76
N PHE A 442 8.33 0.32 4.86
CA PHE A 442 7.63 1.06 3.81
C PHE A 442 8.42 1.06 2.50
N ALA A 443 9.71 1.40 2.53
CA ALA A 443 10.57 1.37 1.34
C ALA A 443 10.60 -0.02 0.68
N SER A 444 10.73 -1.08 1.47
CA SER A 444 10.73 -2.44 0.95
C SER A 444 9.39 -2.83 0.31
N GLN A 445 8.26 -2.43 0.91
CA GLN A 445 6.94 -2.66 0.33
C GLN A 445 6.73 -1.86 -0.97
N LEU A 446 7.14 -0.60 -1.00
CA LEU A 446 7.11 0.25 -2.19
C LEU A 446 7.89 -0.42 -3.33
N MET A 447 9.15 -0.77 -3.09
CA MET A 447 10.00 -1.43 -4.10
C MET A 447 9.37 -2.74 -4.59
N ARG A 448 8.76 -3.52 -3.69
CA ARG A 448 8.20 -4.85 -4.01
C ARG A 448 6.86 -4.79 -4.75
N TYR A 449 5.99 -3.84 -4.43
CA TYR A 449 4.59 -3.89 -4.88
C TYR A 449 4.18 -2.75 -5.82
N ALA A 450 4.79 -1.57 -5.75
CA ALA A 450 4.53 -0.45 -6.67
C ALA A 450 5.40 -0.58 -7.93
N ASP A 451 4.82 -0.82 -9.11
CA ASP A 451 5.61 -0.89 -10.36
C ASP A 451 6.27 0.44 -10.66
N LEU A 452 5.48 1.50 -10.49
CA LEU A 452 5.85 2.90 -10.64
C LEU A 452 5.53 3.65 -9.35
N TYR A 453 6.24 4.73 -9.08
CA TYR A 453 5.90 5.66 -8.01
C TYR A 453 6.38 7.07 -8.31
N ALA A 454 5.73 8.08 -7.72
CA ALA A 454 6.16 9.47 -7.81
C ALA A 454 5.56 10.31 -6.67
N ALA A 455 5.97 11.57 -6.57
CA ALA A 455 5.34 12.53 -5.66
C ALA A 455 3.89 12.83 -6.04
N SER A 456 3.56 12.81 -7.33
CA SER A 456 2.21 13.03 -7.86
C SER A 456 1.94 12.19 -9.10
N PHE A 457 0.69 11.77 -9.28
CA PHE A 457 0.22 11.15 -10.52
C PHE A 457 0.28 12.11 -11.72
N LEU A 458 0.28 13.43 -11.48
CA LEU A 458 0.41 14.44 -12.52
C LEU A 458 1.71 14.33 -13.31
N ASN A 459 2.73 13.66 -12.76
CA ASN A 459 3.99 13.43 -13.45
C ASN A 459 3.82 12.62 -14.76
N PHE A 460 2.69 11.93 -14.96
CA PHE A 460 2.36 11.29 -16.24
C PHE A 460 2.24 12.27 -17.40
N LEU A 461 1.92 13.55 -17.16
CA LEU A 461 1.83 14.57 -18.21
C LEU A 461 3.15 14.77 -18.97
N TYR A 462 4.28 14.41 -18.36
CA TYR A 462 5.62 14.58 -18.91
C TYR A 462 6.12 13.36 -19.69
N TYR A 463 5.27 12.35 -19.91
CA TYR A 463 5.58 11.12 -20.63
C TYR A 463 4.54 10.87 -21.73
N PRO A 464 4.96 10.45 -22.94
CA PRO A 464 4.01 10.01 -23.95
C PRO A 464 3.34 8.69 -23.54
N PHE A 465 2.10 8.42 -23.98
CA PHE A 465 1.43 7.15 -23.65
C PHE A 465 2.05 5.90 -24.31
N SER A 466 2.96 6.09 -25.26
CA SER A 466 3.80 5.02 -25.82
C SER A 466 5.09 4.77 -25.02
N TYR A 467 5.30 5.47 -23.90
CA TYR A 467 6.55 5.37 -23.13
C TYR A 467 6.76 3.96 -22.54
N LEU A 468 8.00 3.47 -22.62
CA LEU A 468 8.44 2.27 -21.94
C LEU A 468 9.23 2.67 -20.68
N PHE A 469 8.60 2.56 -19.51
CA PHE A 469 9.31 2.66 -18.25
C PHE A 469 10.22 1.44 -18.11
N ARG A 470 11.50 1.65 -17.84
CA ARG A 470 12.52 0.60 -17.72
C ARG A 470 13.10 0.58 -16.31
N ALA A 471 13.08 -0.59 -15.70
CA ALA A 471 13.90 -0.92 -14.54
C ALA A 471 15.06 -1.82 -14.99
N PRO A 472 16.24 -1.72 -14.36
CA PRO A 472 17.32 -2.69 -14.59
C PRO A 472 16.85 -4.09 -14.19
N SER A 473 17.40 -5.11 -14.87
CA SER A 473 17.18 -6.51 -14.49
C SER A 473 17.79 -6.76 -13.11
N VAL A 474 17.05 -7.47 -12.25
CA VAL A 474 17.54 -7.85 -10.93
C VAL A 474 18.41 -9.09 -11.08
N LEU A 475 19.66 -8.99 -10.61
CA LEU A 475 20.59 -10.10 -10.53
C LEU A 475 20.67 -10.63 -9.10
N MET A 476 20.78 -11.94 -8.95
CA MET A 476 21.17 -12.58 -7.69
C MET A 476 22.63 -12.25 -7.38
N ALA A 477 23.02 -12.38 -6.11
CA ALA A 477 24.37 -12.01 -5.66
C ALA A 477 25.47 -12.69 -6.49
N HIS A 478 25.33 -14.00 -6.76
CA HIS A 478 26.31 -14.76 -7.54
C HIS A 478 26.35 -14.36 -9.03
N GLU A 479 25.25 -13.84 -9.58
CA GLU A 479 25.18 -13.35 -10.97
C GLU A 479 25.88 -11.99 -11.13
N SER A 480 26.11 -11.26 -10.02
CA SER A 480 26.77 -9.95 -10.04
C SER A 480 28.28 -10.03 -9.75
N THR A 481 28.73 -11.11 -9.09
CA THR A 481 30.12 -11.27 -8.63
C THR A 481 30.96 -12.17 -9.53
N VAL A 482 30.33 -13.02 -10.34
CA VAL A 482 31.05 -13.92 -11.25
C VAL A 482 31.14 -13.23 -12.61
N GLU A 483 32.35 -12.87 -13.03
CA GLU A 483 32.59 -12.33 -14.37
C GLU A 483 32.19 -13.36 -15.43
N HIS A 484 31.51 -12.91 -16.49
CA HIS A 484 31.28 -13.73 -17.69
C HIS A 484 32.58 -13.89 -18.47
N GLY A 485 33.52 -14.66 -17.91
CA GLY A 485 34.68 -15.15 -18.65
C GLY A 485 34.23 -16.19 -19.68
N PRO A 486 34.87 -16.27 -20.87
CA PRO A 486 34.59 -17.32 -21.82
C PRO A 486 35.00 -18.65 -21.19
N VAL A 487 34.00 -19.46 -20.83
CA VAL A 487 34.21 -20.90 -20.63
C VAL A 487 34.44 -21.45 -22.03
N ASP A 488 35.71 -21.77 -22.34
CA ASP A 488 36.21 -22.45 -23.55
C ASP A 488 35.15 -22.71 -24.63
N ALA A 489 34.98 -21.76 -25.54
CA ALA A 489 34.26 -21.95 -26.80
C ALA A 489 35.22 -21.70 -27.95
N GLY A 490 35.91 -22.77 -28.35
CA GLY A 490 36.34 -22.88 -29.74
C GLY A 490 35.10 -22.74 -30.64
N GLU A 491 35.27 -21.92 -31.69
CA GLU A 491 34.39 -21.82 -32.87
C GLU A 491 32.92 -21.44 -32.60
N GLY A 492 32.59 -20.14 -32.75
CA GLY A 492 31.17 -19.76 -32.83
C GLY A 492 30.79 -18.27 -32.89
N SER A 493 31.73 -17.32 -32.77
CA SER A 493 31.37 -15.89 -32.71
C SER A 493 31.53 -15.14 -34.04
N THR A 494 30.94 -15.65 -35.13
CA THR A 494 30.82 -14.91 -36.42
C THR A 494 29.39 -14.81 -36.95
N ALA A 495 28.37 -15.28 -36.20
CA ALA A 495 26.99 -15.30 -36.68
C ALA A 495 26.17 -14.02 -36.40
N LEU A 496 26.54 -13.22 -35.39
CA LEU A 496 25.72 -12.07 -34.93
C LEU A 496 26.01 -10.75 -35.66
N GLU A 497 27.21 -10.57 -36.20
CA GLU A 497 27.54 -9.35 -36.97
C GLU A 497 26.98 -9.38 -38.41
N LEU A 498 26.73 -10.57 -38.98
CA LEU A 498 26.20 -10.70 -40.34
C LEU A 498 24.68 -10.52 -40.47
N GLN A 499 23.93 -10.55 -39.36
CA GLN A 499 22.47 -10.39 -39.38
C GLN A 499 22.00 -8.93 -39.22
N LEU A 500 22.83 -8.04 -38.67
CA LEU A 500 22.49 -6.64 -38.47
C LEU A 500 22.71 -5.77 -39.72
N ASP A 501 23.62 -6.18 -40.62
CA ASP A 501 23.89 -5.46 -41.87
C ASP A 501 22.90 -5.77 -43.01
N GLN A 502 22.14 -6.87 -42.93
CA GLN A 502 21.12 -7.19 -43.94
C GLN A 502 19.79 -6.43 -43.74
N HIS A 503 19.57 -5.81 -42.57
CA HIS A 503 18.33 -5.09 -42.27
C HIS A 503 18.42 -3.56 -42.45
N SER A 504 19.60 -3.01 -42.72
CA SER A 504 19.83 -1.57 -42.85
C SER A 504 19.72 -1.04 -44.30
N GLN A 505 19.50 -1.90 -45.31
CA GLN A 505 19.42 -1.52 -46.72
C GLN A 505 18.00 -1.59 -47.36
N SER A 506 16.90 -1.43 -46.62
CA SER A 506 15.55 -1.49 -47.23
C SER A 506 14.58 -0.35 -46.87
N TRP A 507 15.06 0.88 -46.64
CA TRP A 507 14.18 2.04 -46.45
C TRP A 507 14.59 3.23 -47.33
N GLY A 508 14.25 3.15 -48.61
CA GLY A 508 14.21 4.27 -49.55
C GLY A 508 12.78 4.77 -49.76
N SER A 509 12.60 6.10 -49.75
CA SER A 509 11.36 6.87 -49.75
C SER A 509 10.33 6.52 -50.85
N PRO A 510 9.01 6.73 -50.61
CA PRO A 510 7.97 6.41 -51.58
C PRO A 510 7.69 7.55 -52.57
N LYS A 511 7.54 7.22 -53.86
CA LYS A 511 6.79 8.01 -54.86
C LYS A 511 5.53 7.25 -55.26
N THR A 512 4.43 7.98 -55.36
CA THR A 512 3.05 7.53 -55.60
C THR A 512 2.77 6.98 -57.01
N PRO A 513 1.64 6.26 -57.20
CA PRO A 513 1.50 5.27 -58.26
C PRO A 513 0.51 5.66 -59.37
N VAL A 514 0.64 5.05 -60.55
CA VAL A 514 -0.44 4.90 -61.55
C VAL A 514 -0.31 3.53 -62.23
N GLY A 515 -1.42 2.77 -62.29
CA GLY A 515 -1.70 1.92 -63.44
C GLY A 515 -1.91 0.41 -63.23
N ARG A 516 -3.18 0.04 -63.04
CA ARG A 516 -3.92 -1.01 -63.78
C ARG A 516 -3.43 -2.49 -63.76
N ARG A 517 -4.33 -3.29 -63.15
CA ARG A 517 -5.13 -4.42 -63.73
C ARG A 517 -4.56 -5.86 -63.78
N LYS A 518 -5.47 -6.72 -63.28
CA LYS A 518 -5.85 -8.11 -63.64
C LYS A 518 -5.00 -9.25 -63.05
N ARG A 519 -5.52 -10.06 -62.12
CA ARG A 519 -6.53 -11.16 -62.16
C ARG A 519 -5.94 -12.50 -62.66
N THR A 520 -6.28 -13.58 -61.97
CA THR A 520 -6.10 -15.05 -62.21
C THR A 520 -4.97 -15.69 -61.40
N ALA A 521 -5.05 -16.93 -60.93
CA ALA A 521 -6.11 -17.88 -60.57
C ALA A 521 -5.40 -18.96 -59.72
N ARG A 522 -6.13 -19.60 -58.81
CA ARG A 522 -5.72 -20.78 -58.02
C ARG A 522 -5.32 -21.95 -58.95
N PRO A 523 -4.47 -22.91 -58.51
CA PRO A 523 -4.98 -24.07 -57.76
C PRO A 523 -4.04 -24.67 -56.67
N GLU A 524 -4.68 -25.26 -55.66
CA GLU A 524 -4.19 -26.36 -54.80
C GLU A 524 -3.78 -27.60 -55.64
N PRO A 525 -2.99 -28.61 -55.17
CA PRO A 525 -3.38 -29.44 -54.01
C PRO A 525 -2.29 -30.25 -53.24
N THR A 526 -2.79 -31.00 -52.24
CA THR A 526 -2.39 -32.34 -51.74
C THR A 526 -1.18 -32.53 -50.80
N ALA A 527 -1.53 -32.78 -49.53
CA ALA A 527 -1.25 -33.96 -48.68
C ALA A 527 0.14 -34.63 -48.66
N ALA A 528 0.74 -34.72 -47.45
CA ALA A 528 1.14 -35.97 -46.78
C ALA A 528 1.93 -35.67 -45.48
N ASP A 529 1.47 -36.21 -44.35
CA ASP A 529 2.26 -36.42 -43.13
C ASP A 529 3.32 -37.50 -43.34
N PRO A 530 4.40 -37.50 -42.53
CA PRO A 530 4.52 -38.59 -41.57
C PRO A 530 4.97 -38.15 -40.16
N ALA A 531 4.70 -39.04 -39.21
CA ALA A 531 4.70 -38.84 -37.77
C ALA A 531 6.01 -39.23 -37.04
N VAL A 532 6.03 -38.91 -35.72
CA VAL A 532 6.77 -39.54 -34.58
C VAL A 532 8.18 -38.96 -34.27
N PRO A 533 8.70 -38.93 -33.00
CA PRO A 533 8.17 -39.38 -31.70
C PRO A 533 8.17 -38.37 -30.53
N VAL A 534 7.34 -38.68 -29.54
CA VAL A 534 7.38 -38.23 -28.13
C VAL A 534 8.28 -39.18 -27.31
N PRO A 535 9.13 -38.70 -26.39
CA PRO A 535 9.71 -39.53 -25.35
C PRO A 535 8.97 -39.39 -24.01
N SER A 536 8.66 -40.52 -23.39
CA SER A 536 8.03 -40.66 -22.09
C SER A 536 8.98 -41.25 -21.03
N ARG A 537 8.89 -40.70 -19.81
CA ARG A 537 9.12 -41.30 -18.48
C ARG A 537 10.54 -41.73 -18.03
N HIS A 538 10.99 -41.10 -16.94
CA HIS A 538 11.66 -41.75 -15.79
C HIS A 538 10.97 -41.24 -14.50
N GLN A 539 10.20 -42.11 -13.84
CA GLN A 539 10.53 -42.82 -12.59
C GLN A 539 10.63 -41.93 -11.35
N ALA A 540 9.52 -41.89 -10.60
CA ALA A 540 9.44 -41.39 -9.23
C ALA A 540 9.73 -42.54 -8.25
N LEU A 541 10.65 -42.31 -7.31
CA LEU A 541 10.88 -43.15 -6.14
C LEU A 541 10.11 -42.59 -4.93
N PRO A 542 9.45 -43.42 -4.10
CA PRO A 542 8.76 -42.96 -2.91
C PRO A 542 9.72 -42.85 -1.72
N LEU A 543 9.79 -41.67 -1.10
CA LEU A 543 10.43 -41.45 0.19
C LEU A 543 9.49 -41.90 1.31
N GLY A 544 9.90 -42.90 2.09
CA GLY A 544 9.25 -43.32 3.32
C GLY A 544 9.50 -42.35 4.49
N PRO A 545 8.65 -42.36 5.53
CA PRO A 545 8.79 -41.47 6.67
C PRO A 545 9.91 -41.95 7.60
N MET A 546 10.95 -41.14 7.78
CA MET A 546 11.92 -41.33 8.87
C MET A 546 11.36 -40.79 10.17
N ALA A 547 11.25 -41.69 11.14
CA ALA A 547 11.02 -41.40 12.54
C ALA A 547 12.21 -40.62 13.11
N ALA A 548 11.94 -39.49 13.76
CA ALA A 548 12.91 -38.80 14.61
C ALA A 548 12.74 -39.31 16.04
N GLU A 549 13.77 -40.01 16.52
CA GLU A 549 13.93 -40.45 17.89
C GLU A 549 14.15 -39.25 18.82
N HIS A 550 13.37 -39.20 19.91
CA HIS A 550 13.64 -38.37 21.07
C HIS A 550 14.69 -39.05 21.97
N PRO A 551 15.76 -38.37 22.41
CA PRO A 551 16.50 -38.83 23.58
C PRO A 551 15.75 -38.39 24.85
N ARG A 552 15.26 -39.38 25.59
CA ARG A 552 14.82 -39.27 26.98
C ARG A 552 16.02 -38.94 27.86
N SER A 553 15.89 -37.90 28.70
CA SER A 553 16.62 -37.81 29.96
C SER A 553 15.61 -37.79 31.11
N THR A 554 15.80 -38.72 32.03
CA THR A 554 14.97 -38.99 33.21
C THR A 554 15.82 -38.81 34.46
N VAL A 555 15.46 -37.91 35.37
CA VAL A 555 15.61 -38.04 36.85
C VAL A 555 14.75 -36.95 37.56
N PRO A 556 14.35 -37.10 38.84
CA PRO A 556 12.94 -37.19 39.22
C PRO A 556 12.45 -36.18 40.28
N PHE A 557 11.12 -36.17 40.46
CA PHE A 557 10.34 -35.93 41.70
C PHE A 557 10.64 -34.71 42.60
N SER A 558 9.63 -33.84 42.75
CA SER A 558 8.87 -33.71 44.02
C SER A 558 7.70 -32.71 43.88
N THR A 559 6.50 -33.19 44.20
CA THR A 559 5.34 -32.38 44.63
C THR A 559 5.29 -32.35 46.16
N PRO A 560 4.59 -31.38 46.78
CA PRO A 560 3.22 -31.70 47.23
C PRO A 560 2.16 -30.58 46.99
N THR A 561 0.92 -31.03 46.69
CA THR A 561 -0.42 -30.61 47.21
C THR A 561 -0.55 -29.26 47.96
N SER A 562 -1.62 -28.46 47.90
CA SER A 562 -3.07 -28.52 47.56
C SER A 562 -3.54 -27.03 47.53
N CYS A 563 -4.69 -26.57 47.04
CA CYS A 563 -6.05 -26.89 47.44
C CYS A 563 -7.04 -26.01 46.63
N CYS A 564 -8.29 -26.48 46.53
CA CYS A 564 -9.40 -25.97 45.75
C CYS A 564 -9.96 -24.60 46.19
N ARG A 565 -10.55 -23.84 45.26
CA ARG A 565 -11.96 -23.39 45.39
C ARG A 565 -12.53 -22.86 44.07
N ALA A 566 -13.65 -23.48 43.68
CA ALA A 566 -14.58 -23.02 42.66
C ALA A 566 -15.58 -22.02 43.26
N ALA A 567 -16.07 -21.09 42.44
CA ALA A 567 -17.34 -20.40 42.65
C ALA A 567 -17.99 -20.09 41.29
N LEU A 568 -19.30 -20.32 41.24
CA LEU A 568 -20.19 -20.35 40.08
C LEU A 568 -20.84 -18.99 39.79
N HIS A 569 -20.98 -18.66 38.48
CA HIS A 569 -22.09 -17.97 37.75
C HIS A 569 -22.66 -16.60 38.21
N PRO A 570 -23.42 -15.83 37.37
CA PRO A 570 -24.04 -16.17 36.07
C PRO A 570 -23.79 -15.17 34.91
N ALA A 571 -24.35 -15.57 33.75
CA ALA A 571 -24.29 -14.94 32.44
C ALA A 571 -25.30 -13.79 32.22
N ALA A 572 -24.99 -12.88 31.29
CA ALA A 572 -25.94 -12.22 30.38
C ALA A 572 -25.21 -11.74 29.10
N PRO A 573 -25.82 -11.81 27.90
CA PRO A 573 -25.13 -11.57 26.63
C PRO A 573 -25.46 -10.19 26.02
N SER A 574 -24.45 -9.52 25.45
CA SER A 574 -24.64 -8.49 24.42
C SER A 574 -23.87 -8.91 23.17
N GLN A 575 -24.60 -9.41 22.18
CA GLN A 575 -24.04 -9.68 20.85
C GLN A 575 -24.01 -8.36 20.06
N LEU A 576 -22.80 -7.86 19.81
CA LEU A 576 -22.48 -7.04 18.64
C LEU A 576 -21.47 -7.85 17.82
N GLN A 577 -21.93 -8.37 16.69
CA GLN A 577 -21.09 -9.14 15.77
C GLN A 577 -20.15 -8.19 15.03
N HIS A 578 -18.88 -8.16 15.46
CA HIS A 578 -17.78 -7.63 14.67
C HIS A 578 -17.26 -8.71 13.72
N TRP A 579 -17.09 -8.34 12.45
CA TRP A 579 -16.50 -9.18 11.42
C TRP A 579 -14.98 -9.02 11.41
N GLU A 580 -14.27 -9.91 12.10
CA GLU A 580 -12.83 -10.13 11.88
C GLU A 580 -12.63 -11.28 10.89
N LEU A 581 -12.05 -10.98 9.72
CA LEU A 581 -11.61 -12.02 8.78
C LEU A 581 -10.21 -12.53 9.19
N LEU A 582 -10.21 -13.64 9.92
CA LEU A 582 -9.04 -14.48 10.17
C LEU A 582 -8.66 -15.27 8.91
N TRP A 583 -7.40 -15.16 8.47
CA TRP A 583 -6.81 -16.12 7.55
C TRP A 583 -5.64 -16.85 8.23
N VAL A 584 -5.88 -18.11 8.58
CA VAL A 584 -4.86 -19.09 8.95
C VAL A 584 -4.65 -19.98 7.73
N GLY A 585 -3.39 -20.26 7.40
CA GLY A 585 -3.03 -21.07 6.23
C GLY A 585 -3.60 -22.50 6.26
N GLY A 586 -3.93 -23.02 5.08
CA GLY A 586 -4.30 -24.42 4.84
C GLY A 586 -5.80 -24.63 4.67
N GLY A 587 -6.20 -25.38 3.63
CA GLY A 587 -7.59 -25.49 3.15
C GLY A 587 -8.64 -26.05 4.12
N TRP A 588 -9.91 -25.81 3.81
CA TRP A 588 -11.07 -26.26 4.59
C TRP A 588 -11.55 -27.66 4.16
N CYS A 589 -11.79 -28.51 5.16
CA CYS A 589 -12.76 -29.60 5.14
C CYS A 589 -13.76 -29.35 6.29
N PRO A 590 -15.08 -29.22 6.05
CA PRO A 590 -16.04 -29.03 7.13
C PRO A 590 -16.42 -30.37 7.78
N ASN A 591 -16.06 -30.55 9.05
CA ASN A 591 -16.58 -31.61 9.90
C ASN A 591 -17.88 -31.12 10.57
N ILE A 592 -19.00 -31.77 10.25
CA ILE A 592 -20.33 -31.54 10.82
C ILE A 592 -20.47 -32.35 12.13
N PRO A 593 -20.90 -31.77 13.26
CA PRO A 593 -21.32 -32.57 14.41
C PRO A 593 -22.71 -33.16 14.15
N ARG A 594 -22.79 -34.50 14.12
CA ARG A 594 -24.03 -35.26 14.14
C ARG A 594 -24.69 -35.15 15.52
N SER A 595 -25.93 -34.67 15.59
CA SER A 595 -26.90 -35.07 16.62
C SER A 595 -28.03 -35.88 15.97
N ARG A 596 -28.16 -37.13 16.43
CA ARG A 596 -29.37 -37.98 16.28
C ARG A 596 -30.50 -37.30 17.07
N GLY A 597 -31.78 -37.35 16.76
CA GLY A 597 -32.56 -37.98 15.70
C GLY A 597 -34.04 -37.75 16.04
N HIS A 598 -34.94 -37.83 15.05
CA HIS A 598 -36.22 -38.57 15.13
C HIS A 598 -36.99 -38.40 13.81
N CYS A 599 -37.53 -39.54 13.36
CA CYS A 599 -38.30 -39.74 12.14
C CYS A 599 -39.67 -39.03 12.15
N CYS A 600 -40.13 -38.67 10.95
CA CYS A 600 -41.46 -38.95 10.34
C CYS A 600 -41.71 -37.89 9.24
N SER A 601 -41.43 -38.18 7.97
CA SER A 601 -42.31 -38.81 6.97
C SER A 601 -43.36 -37.85 6.36
N LEU A 602 -43.37 -37.83 5.01
CA LEU A 602 -44.43 -37.44 4.06
C LEU A 602 -44.28 -36.08 3.32
N LEU A 603 -43.76 -36.19 2.10
CA LEU A 603 -44.13 -35.43 0.89
C LEU A 603 -45.53 -35.90 0.39
N PRO A 604 -46.14 -35.33 -0.69
CA PRO A 604 -45.94 -34.03 -1.37
C PRO A 604 -47.28 -33.31 -1.74
N ALA A 605 -47.15 -32.13 -2.39
CA ALA A 605 -47.73 -31.83 -3.71
C ALA A 605 -48.63 -30.57 -3.85
N LYS A 606 -48.33 -29.84 -4.94
CA LYS A 606 -49.21 -29.09 -5.87
C LYS A 606 -49.66 -27.65 -5.55
N SER A 607 -49.05 -26.74 -6.32
CA SER A 607 -49.65 -25.56 -6.97
C SER A 607 -50.87 -25.97 -7.86
N PRO A 608 -51.73 -25.07 -8.44
CA PRO A 608 -51.39 -23.71 -8.88
C PRO A 608 -52.51 -22.61 -8.83
N SER A 609 -52.06 -21.39 -9.18
CA SER A 609 -52.73 -20.32 -9.97
C SER A 609 -54.06 -19.71 -9.49
N LEU A 610 -54.07 -18.39 -9.29
CA LEU A 610 -54.79 -17.39 -10.13
C LEU A 610 -54.79 -16.00 -9.46
N SER A 611 -54.23 -15.02 -10.16
CA SER A 611 -54.56 -13.58 -10.05
C SER A 611 -55.91 -13.31 -10.78
N PRO A 612 -56.47 -12.09 -10.90
CA PRO A 612 -56.10 -10.77 -10.34
C PRO A 612 -57.29 -9.96 -9.74
N ALA A 613 -57.03 -8.87 -9.01
CA ALA A 613 -57.78 -7.60 -9.06
C ALA A 613 -57.36 -6.61 -7.95
N LEU A 614 -56.96 -5.40 -8.36
CA LEU A 614 -56.93 -4.13 -7.62
C LEU A 614 -58.39 -3.60 -7.40
N PRO A 615 -58.68 -2.44 -6.74
CA PRO A 615 -57.82 -1.43 -6.08
C PRO A 615 -58.35 -0.84 -4.74
N LEU A 616 -57.59 0.12 -4.18
CA LEU A 616 -58.01 1.33 -3.40
C LEU A 616 -58.40 1.20 -1.90
N SER A 617 -57.54 1.79 -1.04
CA SER A 617 -57.84 2.90 -0.09
C SER A 617 -56.78 2.93 1.02
N ILE A 618 -55.89 3.92 1.04
CA ILE A 618 -55.95 5.11 1.91
C ILE A 618 -56.31 4.77 3.37
N TYR A 619 -55.29 4.72 4.24
CA TYR A 619 -55.46 5.13 5.64
C TYR A 619 -54.20 5.87 6.13
N LYS A 620 -54.36 7.18 6.31
CA LYS A 620 -53.55 7.99 7.23
C LYS A 620 -53.91 7.59 8.66
N ARG A 621 -52.92 7.41 9.53
CA ARG A 621 -52.99 7.91 10.92
C ARG A 621 -51.60 7.98 11.55
N HIS A 622 -51.17 9.21 11.82
CA HIS A 622 -50.35 9.55 12.97
C HIS A 622 -50.96 8.94 14.25
N VAL A 623 -50.13 8.53 15.21
CA VAL A 623 -50.01 9.13 16.55
C VAL A 623 -48.80 8.52 17.26
N ASN A 624 -48.08 9.41 17.96
CA ASN A 624 -46.91 9.23 18.81
C ASN A 624 -47.08 8.15 19.90
N PHE A 625 -45.96 7.52 20.26
CA PHE A 625 -45.36 7.62 21.60
C PHE A 625 -43.85 7.45 21.51
#